data_AF-A0A2K3JBG1-F1
#
_entry.id   AF-A0A2K3JBG1-F1
#
_cell.length_a   1.000
_cell.length_b   1.000
_cell.length_c   1.000
_cell.angle_alpha   90.00
_cell.angle_beta   90.00
_cell.angle_gamma   90.00
#
_symmetry.space_group_name_H-M   'P 1'
#
loop_
_entity.id
_entity.type
_entity.pdbx_description
1 polymer ?
#
loop_
_entity_poly.entity_id
_entity_poly.type
_entity_poly.pdbx_seq_one_letter_code
_entity_poly.pdbx_strand_id
1 'polypeptide(L)'
;NAIAELEKHRDDGTIFFNQYITDDVVKFVKSRPDVLSGERRGNTIYHTKIPYMVQEYLDATDERMKRYYACHCAWARESILKDDEVSSEFCHCSAGFTKQPWEAALDQPLEVEMEKSVLKGDLECGFKIYLPDDVV
;
A
#
# COMPACT_ATOMS: atom_id res chain seq x y z
N ASN A 1 -7.23 -13.95 -7.85
CA ASN A 1 -7.35 -12.74 -7.00
C ASN A 1 -5.97 -12.47 -6.40
N ALA A 2 -5.71 -11.28 -5.86
CA ALA A 2 -4.36 -10.92 -5.38
C ALA A 2 -3.85 -11.81 -4.23
N ILE A 3 -4.75 -12.34 -3.39
CA ILE A 3 -4.38 -13.26 -2.29
C ILE A 3 -3.83 -14.58 -2.85
N ALA A 4 -4.48 -15.14 -3.89
CA ALA A 4 -4.03 -16.38 -4.53
C ALA A 4 -2.65 -16.23 -5.19
N GLU A 5 -2.30 -15.03 -5.66
CA GLU A 5 -0.96 -14.73 -6.18
C GLU A 5 0.08 -14.73 -5.06
N LEU A 6 -0.22 -14.14 -3.90
CA LEU A 6 0.66 -14.20 -2.73
C LEU A 6 0.85 -15.64 -2.23
N GLU A 7 -0.22 -16.42 -2.15
CA GLU A 7 -0.16 -17.84 -1.76
C GLU A 7 0.74 -18.63 -2.71
N LYS A 8 0.61 -18.40 -4.01
CA LYS A 8 1.48 -19.02 -5.00
C LYS A 8 2.95 -18.65 -4.79
N HIS A 9 3.27 -17.38 -4.59
CA HIS A 9 4.65 -16.95 -4.34
C HIS A 9 5.24 -17.59 -3.08
N ARG A 10 4.43 -17.71 -2.01
CA ARG A 10 4.82 -18.43 -0.80
C ARG A 10 5.10 -19.92 -1.09
N ASP A 11 4.18 -20.60 -1.76
CA ASP A 11 4.25 -22.05 -1.98
C ASP A 11 5.41 -22.42 -2.93
N ASP A 12 5.63 -21.60 -3.97
CA ASP A 12 6.68 -21.80 -4.96
C ASP A 12 8.06 -21.30 -4.46
N GLY A 13 8.12 -20.58 -3.33
CA GLY A 13 9.34 -19.95 -2.84
C GLY A 13 9.89 -18.88 -3.78
N THR A 14 9.00 -18.18 -4.51
CA THR A 14 9.38 -17.13 -5.47
C THR A 14 9.14 -15.73 -4.89
N ILE A 15 9.74 -14.73 -5.52
CA ILE A 15 9.68 -13.34 -5.06
C ILE A 15 8.42 -12.67 -5.63
N PHE A 16 7.61 -12.07 -4.75
CA PHE A 16 6.58 -11.11 -5.12
C PHE A 16 7.20 -9.72 -5.16
N PHE A 17 7.51 -9.24 -6.38
CA PHE A 17 8.32 -8.04 -6.63
C PHE A 17 9.71 -8.08 -5.99
N ASN A 18 9.81 -7.69 -4.72
CA ASN A 18 11.07 -7.52 -3.98
C ASN A 18 11.09 -8.26 -2.64
N GLN A 19 10.07 -9.06 -2.32
CA GLN A 19 9.95 -9.76 -1.04
C GLN A 19 9.51 -11.22 -1.23
N TYR A 20 10.00 -12.10 -0.35
CA TYR A 20 9.43 -13.43 -0.19
C TYR A 20 8.14 -13.33 0.62
N ILE A 21 7.17 -14.19 0.31
CA ILE A 21 5.90 -14.24 1.02
C ILE A 21 5.94 -15.36 2.04
N THR A 22 5.64 -15.04 3.29
CA THR A 22 5.53 -15.99 4.40
C THR A 22 4.06 -16.26 4.73
N ASP A 23 3.79 -17.23 5.60
CA ASP A 23 2.45 -17.45 6.13
C ASP A 23 1.89 -16.23 6.88
N ASP A 24 2.74 -15.50 7.59
CA ASP A 24 2.33 -14.29 8.31
C ASP A 24 1.95 -13.17 7.34
N VAL A 25 2.65 -13.03 6.22
CA VAL A 25 2.28 -12.08 5.15
C VAL A 25 0.92 -12.44 4.54
N VAL A 26 0.68 -13.71 4.21
CA VAL A 26 -0.62 -14.16 3.69
C VAL A 26 -1.72 -13.91 4.71
N LYS A 27 -1.49 -14.24 5.98
CA LYS A 27 -2.44 -14.02 7.08
C LYS A 27 -2.75 -12.53 7.27
N PHE A 28 -1.74 -11.67 7.24
CA PHE A 28 -1.89 -10.22 7.35
C PHE A 28 -2.82 -9.68 6.27
N VAL A 29 -2.55 -9.98 4.99
CA VAL A 29 -3.36 -9.48 3.87
C VAL A 29 -4.78 -10.08 3.90
N LYS A 30 -4.94 -11.37 4.22
CA LYS A 30 -6.27 -11.99 4.37
C LYS A 30 -7.11 -11.35 5.48
N SER A 31 -6.48 -10.88 6.55
CA SER A 31 -7.17 -10.24 7.68
C SER A 31 -7.55 -8.77 7.43
N ARG A 32 -7.05 -8.17 6.33
CA ARG A 32 -7.17 -6.74 6.02
C ARG A 32 -7.61 -6.56 4.56
N PRO A 33 -8.92 -6.57 4.27
CA PRO A 33 -9.44 -6.41 2.91
C PRO A 33 -9.01 -5.11 2.22
N ASP A 34 -8.70 -4.07 3.00
CA ASP A 34 -8.22 -2.78 2.52
C ASP A 34 -6.77 -2.83 2.01
N VAL A 35 -5.99 -3.85 2.39
CA VAL A 35 -4.58 -3.98 2.02
C VAL A 35 -4.42 -4.64 0.64
N LEU A 36 -3.44 -4.18 -0.14
CA LEU A 36 -3.05 -4.68 -1.47
C LEU A 36 -4.07 -4.44 -2.59
N SER A 37 -5.31 -4.90 -2.43
CA SER A 37 -6.36 -4.78 -3.45
C SER A 37 -7.29 -3.59 -3.19
N GLY A 38 -7.47 -3.21 -1.93
CA GLY A 38 -8.43 -2.20 -1.50
C GLY A 38 -9.82 -2.79 -1.26
N GLU A 39 -10.56 -2.15 -0.36
CA GLU A 39 -11.90 -2.55 0.06
C GLU A 39 -12.90 -1.45 -0.34
N ARG A 40 -13.95 -1.83 -1.07
CA ARG A 40 -15.05 -0.92 -1.38
C ARG A 40 -16.03 -0.84 -0.21
N ARG A 41 -16.30 0.38 0.26
CA ARG A 41 -17.33 0.69 1.26
C ARG A 41 -18.20 1.82 0.70
N GLY A 42 -19.40 1.48 0.22
CA GLY A 42 -20.26 2.42 -0.50
C GLY A 42 -19.64 2.85 -1.84
N ASN A 43 -19.53 4.16 -2.04
CA ASN A 43 -18.91 4.77 -3.22
C ASN A 43 -17.40 5.04 -3.03
N THR A 44 -16.76 4.51 -1.99
CA THR A 44 -15.34 4.77 -1.71
C THR A 44 -14.55 3.46 -1.67
N ILE A 45 -13.41 3.42 -2.35
CA ILE A 45 -12.42 2.35 -2.20
C ILE A 45 -11.36 2.82 -1.21
N TYR A 46 -11.24 2.09 -0.11
CA TYR A 46 -10.19 2.26 0.90
C TYR A 46 -9.02 1.36 0.52
N HIS A 47 -7.90 1.95 0.14
CA HIS A 47 -6.73 1.22 -0.30
C HIS A 47 -5.52 1.55 0.60
N THR A 48 -5.18 0.60 1.45
CA THR A 48 -3.92 0.58 2.20
C THR A 48 -2.87 -0.13 1.36
N LYS A 49 -1.71 0.51 1.16
CA LYS A 49 -0.62 -0.14 0.43
C LYS A 49 -0.10 -1.32 1.24
N ILE A 50 0.09 -2.45 0.58
CA ILE A 50 0.94 -3.50 1.12
C ILE A 50 2.33 -2.91 1.40
N PRO A 51 2.94 -3.12 2.58
CA PRO A 51 4.29 -2.66 2.86
C PRO A 51 5.31 -3.10 1.79
N TYR A 52 6.33 -2.28 1.57
CA TYR A 52 7.42 -2.59 0.63
C TYR A 52 8.15 -3.89 1.00
N MET A 53 8.38 -4.14 2.30
CA MET A 53 8.89 -5.40 2.86
C MET A 53 7.97 -5.85 3.99
N VAL A 54 7.01 -6.74 3.72
CA VAL A 54 5.92 -7.02 4.68
C VAL A 54 6.40 -7.78 5.91
N GLN A 55 7.29 -8.76 5.75
CA GLN A 55 7.78 -9.52 6.90
C GLN A 55 8.54 -8.61 7.87
N GLU A 56 9.47 -7.82 7.36
CA GLU A 56 10.25 -6.84 8.13
C GLU A 56 9.36 -5.75 8.75
N TYR A 57 8.30 -5.34 8.04
CA TYR A 57 7.29 -4.42 8.57
C TYR A 57 6.53 -5.00 9.77
N LEU A 58 6.19 -6.30 9.71
CA LEU A 58 5.49 -7.00 10.78
C LEU A 58 6.40 -7.21 11.99
N ASP A 59 7.67 -7.52 11.74
CA ASP A 59 8.69 -7.80 12.78
C ASP A 59 9.25 -6.53 13.44
N ALA A 60 9.16 -5.37 12.76
CA ALA A 60 9.69 -4.11 13.27
C ALA A 60 8.96 -3.63 14.53
N THR A 61 9.73 -3.47 15.62
CA THR A 61 9.28 -2.87 16.88
C THR A 61 9.50 -1.37 16.95
N ASP A 62 10.46 -0.86 16.18
CA ASP A 62 10.75 0.57 16.06
C ASP A 62 9.87 1.21 14.97
N GLU A 63 9.17 2.29 15.31
CA GLU A 63 8.23 2.96 14.40
C GLU A 63 8.91 3.55 13.17
N ARG A 64 10.16 4.01 13.30
CA ARG A 64 10.94 4.55 12.16
C ARG A 64 11.27 3.44 11.17
N MET A 65 11.71 2.28 11.64
CA MET A 65 11.95 1.12 10.80
C MET A 65 10.66 0.55 10.20
N LYS A 66 9.56 0.56 10.97
CA LYS A 66 8.25 0.16 10.44
C LYS A 66 7.82 1.04 9.26
N ARG A 67 7.99 2.35 9.38
CA ARG A 67 7.75 3.30 8.27
C ARG A 67 8.69 3.09 7.09
N TYR A 68 9.96 2.80 7.36
CA TYR A 68 10.95 2.47 6.34
C TYR A 68 10.54 1.25 5.50
N TYR A 69 10.14 0.15 6.15
CA TYR A 69 9.71 -1.08 5.48
C TYR A 69 8.33 -0.95 4.80
N ALA A 70 7.52 0.05 5.18
CA ALA A 70 6.28 0.37 4.49
C ALA A 70 6.47 1.19 3.20
N CYS A 71 7.52 2.02 3.13
CA CYS A 71 7.69 2.99 2.05
C CYS A 71 8.25 2.36 0.76
N HIS A 72 7.46 2.40 -0.32
CA HIS A 72 7.85 1.89 -1.65
C HIS A 72 8.83 2.80 -2.40
N CYS A 73 8.85 4.10 -2.10
CA CYS A 73 9.74 5.03 -2.79
C CYS A 73 11.15 4.90 -2.23
N ALA A 74 12.07 4.33 -3.03
CA ALA A 74 13.45 4.14 -2.62
C ALA A 74 14.16 5.44 -2.22
N TRP A 75 13.80 6.58 -2.81
CA TRP A 75 14.37 7.87 -2.42
C TRP A 75 13.75 8.39 -1.12
N ALA A 76 12.43 8.40 -1.01
CA ALA A 76 11.75 8.96 0.16
C ALA A 76 11.95 8.10 1.43
N ARG A 77 12.04 6.77 1.30
CA ARG A 77 12.27 5.91 2.47
C ARG A 77 13.63 6.16 3.12
N GLU A 78 14.66 6.51 2.35
CA GLU A 78 15.98 6.81 2.91
C GLU A 78 15.97 8.10 3.74
N SER A 79 15.06 9.03 3.42
CA SER A 79 14.89 10.26 4.21
C SER A 79 14.36 9.95 5.62
N ILE A 80 13.55 8.89 5.78
CA ILE A 80 13.05 8.41 7.08
C ILE A 80 14.20 7.99 8.01
N LEU A 81 15.29 7.45 7.46
CA LEU A 81 16.45 7.02 8.25
C LEU A 81 17.35 8.20 8.63
N LYS A 82 17.52 9.15 7.72
CA LYS A 82 18.46 10.27 7.84
C LYS A 82 17.88 11.49 8.56
N ASP A 83 16.58 11.47 8.85
CA ASP A 83 15.84 12.63 9.35
C ASP A 83 15.88 13.81 8.35
N ASP A 84 16.01 13.48 7.05
CA ASP A 84 15.97 14.44 5.96
C ASP A 84 14.49 14.74 5.61
N GLU A 85 14.15 16.02 5.43
CA GLU A 85 12.77 16.42 5.10
C GLU A 85 12.45 16.18 3.62
N VAL A 86 11.67 15.12 3.35
CA VAL A 86 10.91 14.96 2.11
C VAL A 86 9.45 15.25 2.41
N SER A 87 8.88 16.26 1.74
CA SER A 87 7.48 16.64 1.91
C SER A 87 6.54 15.46 1.64
N SER A 88 5.55 15.27 2.50
CA SER A 88 4.50 14.26 2.29
C SER A 88 3.71 14.49 1.01
N GLU A 89 3.72 15.71 0.45
CA GLU A 89 3.09 16.01 -0.84
C GLU A 89 3.63 15.14 -1.97
N PHE A 90 4.89 14.67 -1.86
CA PHE A 90 5.47 13.74 -2.82
C PHE A 90 4.69 12.40 -2.91
N CYS A 91 4.01 12.00 -1.83
CA CYS A 91 3.23 10.77 -1.78
C CYS A 91 1.96 10.81 -2.64
N HIS A 92 1.57 11.97 -3.19
CA HIS A 92 0.52 12.03 -4.24
C HIS A 92 0.91 11.25 -5.51
N CYS A 93 2.22 11.02 -5.74
CA CYS A 93 2.68 10.07 -6.77
C CYS A 93 2.14 8.65 -6.51
N SER A 94 2.18 8.19 -5.25
CA SER A 94 1.60 6.90 -4.86
C SER A 94 0.07 6.91 -4.91
N ALA A 95 -0.58 8.05 -4.63
CA ALA A 95 -2.02 8.20 -4.78
C ALA A 95 -2.44 7.98 -6.25
N GLY A 96 -1.73 8.61 -7.20
CA GLY A 96 -1.91 8.42 -8.64
C GLY A 96 -1.74 6.96 -9.06
N PHE A 97 -0.65 6.31 -8.63
CA PHE A 97 -0.44 4.88 -8.90
C PHE A 97 -1.57 4.01 -8.35
N THR A 98 -2.12 4.35 -7.19
CA THR A 98 -3.15 3.54 -6.52
C THR A 98 -4.51 3.62 -7.21
N LYS A 99 -4.87 4.79 -7.77
CA LYS A 99 -6.12 4.93 -8.53
C LYS A 99 -6.03 4.48 -9.98
N GLN A 100 -4.84 4.39 -10.57
CA GLN A 100 -4.64 4.13 -12.00
C GLN A 100 -5.34 2.85 -12.51
N PRO A 101 -5.33 1.70 -11.80
CA PRO A 101 -6.08 0.52 -12.24
C PRO A 101 -7.60 0.74 -12.29
N TRP A 102 -8.14 1.55 -11.36
CA TRP A 102 -9.56 1.87 -11.30
C TRP A 102 -9.96 2.87 -12.37
N GLU A 103 -9.13 3.89 -12.62
CA GLU A 103 -9.32 4.82 -13.74
C GLU A 103 -9.30 4.08 -15.09
N ALA A 104 -8.40 3.10 -15.25
CA ALA A 104 -8.35 2.26 -16.44
C ALA A 104 -9.59 1.35 -16.59
N ALA A 105 -10.10 0.81 -15.47
CA ALA A 105 -11.29 -0.05 -15.49
C ALA A 105 -12.58 0.72 -15.76
N LEU A 106 -12.67 1.98 -15.31
CA LEU A 106 -13.87 2.83 -15.43
C LEU A 106 -13.80 3.83 -16.60
N ASP A 107 -12.68 3.86 -17.33
CA ASP A 107 -12.40 4.77 -18.44
C ASP A 107 -12.65 6.25 -18.12
N GLN A 108 -12.32 6.66 -16.89
CA GLN A 108 -12.50 8.03 -16.43
C GLN A 108 -11.54 8.38 -15.29
N PRO A 109 -11.18 9.67 -15.11
CA PRO A 109 -10.38 10.08 -13.98
C PRO A 109 -11.17 9.96 -12.67
N LEU A 110 -10.48 9.55 -11.60
CA LEU A 110 -11.04 9.41 -10.27
C LEU A 110 -10.37 10.39 -9.30
N GLU A 111 -11.15 10.87 -8.34
CA GLU A 111 -10.62 11.61 -7.21
C GLU A 111 -9.97 10.65 -6.21
N VAL A 112 -8.80 11.03 -5.69
CA VAL A 112 -8.08 10.27 -4.67
C VAL A 112 -7.61 11.20 -3.56
N GLU A 113 -7.91 10.81 -2.32
CA GLU A 113 -7.43 11.46 -1.11
C GLU A 113 -6.32 10.61 -0.48
N MET A 114 -5.19 11.24 -0.15
CA MET A 114 -4.14 10.63 0.65
C MET A 114 -4.49 10.74 2.15
N GLU A 115 -5.11 9.69 2.67
CA GLU A 115 -5.53 9.62 4.08
C GLU A 115 -4.34 9.46 5.03
N LYS A 116 -3.39 8.57 4.71
CA LYS A 116 -2.21 8.28 5.53
C LYS A 116 -0.94 8.27 4.71
N SER A 117 0.16 8.72 5.31
CA SER A 117 1.48 8.66 4.70
C SER A 117 2.58 8.46 5.74
N VAL A 118 3.50 7.56 5.45
CA VAL A 118 4.70 7.34 6.26
C VAL A 118 5.60 8.57 6.36
N LEU A 119 5.54 9.47 5.37
CA LEU A 119 6.24 10.77 5.42
C LEU A 119 5.54 11.79 6.34
N LYS A 120 4.26 11.56 6.71
CA LYS A 120 3.55 12.33 7.75
C LYS A 120 3.73 11.75 9.16
N GLY A 121 4.42 10.62 9.28
CA GLY A 121 4.58 9.90 10.55
C GLY A 121 3.62 8.72 10.74
N ASP A 122 2.70 8.47 9.81
CA ASP A 122 1.83 7.29 9.89
C ASP A 122 2.63 5.99 9.73
N LEU A 123 2.11 4.88 10.27
CA LEU A 123 2.76 3.56 10.15
C LEU A 123 2.39 2.82 8.86
N GLU A 124 1.55 3.38 8.01
CA GLU A 124 1.13 2.78 6.74
C GLU A 124 0.71 3.89 5.77
N CYS A 125 0.67 3.60 4.47
CA CYS A 125 0.13 4.53 3.47
C CYS A 125 -1.29 4.09 3.09
N GLY A 126 -2.24 5.01 3.15
CA GLY A 126 -3.66 4.76 2.91
C GLY A 126 -4.26 5.82 2.00
N PHE A 127 -5.11 5.38 1.08
CA PHE A 127 -5.76 6.23 0.08
C PHE A 127 -7.26 5.93 0.02
N LYS A 128 -8.06 6.98 -0.16
CA LYS A 128 -9.48 6.86 -0.51
C LYS A 128 -9.66 7.23 -1.96
N ILE A 129 -10.27 6.34 -2.74
CA ILE A 129 -10.62 6.59 -4.13
C ILE A 129 -12.14 6.74 -4.18
N TYR A 130 -12.61 7.88 -4.66
CA TYR A 130 -14.04 8.16 -4.77
C TYR A 130 -14.55 7.66 -6.11
N LEU A 131 -15.53 6.76 -6.05
CA LEU A 131 -16.22 6.22 -7.22
C LEU A 131 -17.38 7.14 -7.60
N PRO A 132 -17.65 7.30 -8.91
CA PRO A 132 -18.87 7.94 -9.40
C PRO A 132 -20.15 7.25 -8.90
N ASP A 133 -21.23 8.00 -8.79
CA ASP A 133 -22.52 7.51 -8.28
C ASP A 133 -23.17 6.43 -9.17
N ASP A 134 -22.81 6.37 -10.45
CA ASP A 134 -23.33 5.40 -11.42
C ASP A 134 -22.56 4.07 -11.42
N VAL A 135 -21.47 3.95 -10.65
CA VAL A 135 -20.72 2.70 -10.48
C VAL A 135 -21.41 1.83 -9.43
N VAL A 136 -22.03 0.72 -9.87
CA VAL A 136 -22.72 -0.26 -9.01
C VAL A 136 -21.77 -1.33 -8.49
#